data_AF-A0A271VPM8-F1
#
_entry.id   AF-A0A271VPM8-F1
#
_cell.length_a   1.000
_cell.length_b   1.000
_cell.length_c   1.000
_cell.angle_alpha   90.00
_cell.angle_beta   90.00
_cell.angle_gamma   90.00
#
_symmetry.space_group_name_H-M   'P 1'
#
loop_
_entity.id
_entity.type
_entity.pdbx_description
1 polymer ?
#
loop_
_entity_poly.entity_id
_entity_poly.type
_entity_poly.pdbx_seq_one_letter_code
_entity_poly.pdbx_strand_id
1 'polypeptide(L)'
;MRPIPFLLLTGLITSQTVLAETAIDSTKTLNPAICSDNTQVLERLQQATDFVSTVTALLTSCPDNALQIASLATSINPQLTREIYTALFQQTPNEQLVQQTVEAVKSVALEQRADVVQAAIENAPQELAQAIVDAVAEAGLMDPTDIIIAAIAGGADPGSITEPTAAGIATPPPIALTPGTTNTFGTGNGNGGGTASPN
;
A
#
# COMPACT_ATOMS: atom_id res chain seq x y z
N MET A 1 -4.00 70.14 48.05
CA MET A 1 -4.46 68.93 48.75
C MET A 1 -4.72 67.84 47.71
N ARG A 2 -4.03 66.69 47.84
CA ARG A 2 -4.40 65.40 47.23
C ARG A 2 -5.62 64.85 48.01
N PRO A 3 -6.49 63.97 47.47
CA PRO A 3 -6.09 62.59 47.16
C PRO A 3 -6.68 61.97 45.87
N ILE A 4 -5.96 60.95 45.38
CA ILE A 4 -6.40 59.80 44.55
C ILE A 4 -6.60 58.66 45.58
N PRO A 5 -7.59 57.73 45.54
CA PRO A 5 -7.81 56.67 44.51
C PRO A 5 -9.32 56.33 44.29
N PHE A 6 -9.82 55.38 43.48
CA PHE A 6 -9.52 53.95 43.34
C PHE A 6 -10.27 53.37 42.12
N LEU A 7 -9.73 52.27 41.58
CA LEU A 7 -10.13 51.51 40.38
C LEU A 7 -11.60 51.05 40.29
N LEU A 8 -12.13 50.96 39.06
CA LEU A 8 -13.03 49.87 38.67
C LEU A 8 -12.84 49.49 37.18
N LEU A 9 -12.31 48.27 37.01
CA LEU A 9 -12.04 47.55 35.78
C LEU A 9 -13.35 46.92 35.29
N THR A 10 -13.81 47.24 34.07
CA THR A 10 -14.81 46.43 33.36
C THR A 10 -14.28 46.12 31.97
N GLY A 11 -13.85 44.87 31.80
CA GLY A 11 -13.43 44.34 30.51
C GLY A 11 -14.64 44.11 29.62
N LEU A 12 -14.64 44.75 28.45
CA LEU A 12 -15.40 44.30 27.28
C LEU A 12 -14.43 43.53 26.39
N ILE A 13 -14.37 42.22 26.61
CA ILE A 13 -13.77 41.31 25.64
C ILE A 13 -14.84 41.08 24.58
N THR A 14 -14.78 41.85 23.50
CA THR A 14 -15.47 41.51 22.26
C THR A 14 -14.96 40.15 21.82
N SER A 15 -15.87 39.17 21.74
CA SER A 15 -15.63 37.81 21.28
C SER A 15 -15.04 37.84 19.87
N GLN A 16 -13.72 37.95 19.78
CA GLN A 16 -13.02 37.51 18.59
C GLN A 16 -13.14 35.99 18.64
N THR A 17 -13.93 35.43 17.72
CA THR A 17 -13.77 34.05 17.31
C THR A 17 -12.32 33.92 16.86
N VAL A 18 -11.45 33.54 17.79
CA VAL A 18 -10.14 33.01 17.47
C VAL A 18 -10.44 31.73 16.72
N LEU A 19 -10.57 31.83 15.39
CA LEU A 19 -10.06 30.81 14.51
C LEU A 19 -8.59 30.71 14.88
N ALA A 20 -8.28 29.80 15.80
CA ALA A 20 -6.93 29.32 15.92
C ALA A 20 -6.65 28.63 14.60
N GLU A 21 -6.12 29.37 13.63
CA GLU A 21 -5.30 28.81 12.57
C GLU A 21 -4.11 28.14 13.25
N THR A 22 -4.33 26.94 13.76
CA THR A 22 -3.24 25.99 13.91
C THR A 22 -2.93 25.50 12.50
N ALA A 23 -2.28 26.36 11.72
CA ALA A 23 -1.41 25.89 10.66
C ALA A 23 -0.50 24.85 11.32
N ILE A 24 -0.65 23.60 10.87
CA ILE A 24 0.18 22.52 11.35
C ILE A 24 1.56 22.78 10.76
N ASP A 25 2.41 23.42 11.55
CA ASP A 25 3.82 23.52 11.28
C ASP A 25 4.40 22.10 11.25
N SER A 26 4.77 21.62 10.06
CA SER A 26 5.39 20.32 9.82
C SER A 26 6.73 20.16 10.55
N THR A 27 7.24 21.19 11.23
CA THR A 27 8.43 21.14 12.10
C THR A 27 8.12 20.89 13.57
N LYS A 28 6.84 20.89 13.98
CA LYS A 28 6.45 20.62 15.37
C LYS A 28 6.44 19.11 15.61
N THR A 29 7.34 18.65 16.49
CA THR A 29 7.38 17.26 16.96
C THR A 29 5.99 16.78 17.33
N LEU A 30 5.52 15.73 16.65
CA LEU A 30 4.23 15.13 16.95
C LEU A 30 4.27 14.56 18.36
N ASN A 31 3.23 14.84 19.14
CA ASN A 31 3.06 14.21 20.44
C ASN A 31 2.71 12.73 20.20
N PRO A 32 3.53 11.76 20.67
CA PRO A 32 3.23 10.34 20.50
C PRO A 32 1.92 9.91 21.17
N ALA A 33 1.36 10.72 22.09
CA ALA A 33 0.03 10.47 22.64
C ALA A 33 -1.10 10.52 21.59
N ILE A 34 -0.87 11.16 20.44
CA ILE A 34 -1.83 11.20 19.32
C ILE A 34 -2.01 9.80 18.73
N CYS A 35 -0.97 8.96 18.80
CA CYS A 35 -0.98 7.60 18.24
C CYS A 35 -2.00 6.68 18.94
N SER A 36 -2.43 6.99 20.16
CA SER A 36 -3.35 6.16 20.94
C SER A 36 -4.82 6.50 20.74
N ASP A 37 -5.14 7.56 19.99
CA ASP A 37 -6.52 8.02 19.77
C ASP A 37 -6.79 8.26 18.29
N ASN A 38 -7.60 7.37 17.70
CA ASN A 38 -7.97 7.43 16.29
C ASN A 38 -8.74 8.71 15.91
N THR A 39 -9.44 9.34 16.87
CA THR A 39 -10.14 10.61 16.64
C THR A 39 -9.13 11.72 16.43
N GLN A 40 -8.09 11.76 17.27
CA GLN A 40 -7.02 12.76 17.12
C GLN A 40 -6.26 12.53 15.83
N VAL A 41 -5.94 11.29 15.45
CA VAL A 41 -5.31 11.00 14.13
C VAL A 41 -6.19 11.51 12.98
N LEU A 42 -7.50 11.22 13.02
CA LEU A 42 -8.46 11.65 11.99
C LEU A 42 -8.53 13.17 11.87
N GLU A 43 -8.70 13.88 12.97
CA GLU A 43 -8.78 15.36 12.98
C GLU A 43 -7.51 15.99 12.37
N ARG A 44 -6.35 15.40 12.66
CA ARG A 44 -5.06 15.86 12.12
C ARG A 44 -4.94 15.64 10.62
N LEU A 45 -5.38 14.48 10.14
CA LEU A 45 -5.42 14.18 8.71
C LEU A 45 -6.39 15.08 7.96
N GLN A 46 -7.55 15.40 8.54
CA GLN A 46 -8.55 16.30 7.93
C GLN A 46 -8.12 17.77 7.90
N GLN A 47 -7.33 18.21 8.87
CA GLN A 47 -6.81 19.59 8.93
C GLN A 47 -5.45 19.75 8.21
N ALA A 48 -4.92 18.68 7.63
CA ALA A 48 -3.61 18.71 6.99
C ALA A 48 -3.63 19.59 5.73
N THR A 49 -2.73 20.57 5.68
CA THR A 49 -2.49 21.36 4.46
C THR A 49 -1.67 20.56 3.45
N ASP A 50 -0.68 19.81 3.93
CA ASP A 50 0.07 18.83 3.15
C ASP A 50 -0.23 17.42 3.70
N PHE A 51 -1.15 16.73 3.03
CA PHE A 51 -1.72 15.47 3.50
C PHE A 51 -0.65 14.38 3.59
N VAL A 52 0.12 14.17 2.52
CA VAL A 52 1.13 13.10 2.46
C VAL A 52 2.24 13.36 3.47
N SER A 53 2.73 14.59 3.61
CA SER A 53 3.77 14.89 4.62
C SER A 53 3.27 14.66 6.04
N THR A 54 2.00 14.97 6.31
CA THR A 54 1.37 14.73 7.62
C THR A 54 1.24 13.23 7.90
N VAL A 55 0.81 12.44 6.91
CA VAL A 55 0.74 10.98 7.01
C VAL A 55 2.13 10.40 7.28
N THR A 56 3.15 10.78 6.52
CA THR A 56 4.52 10.32 6.71
C THR A 56 5.03 10.61 8.13
N ALA A 57 4.79 11.83 8.63
CA ALA A 57 5.18 12.20 9.99
C ALA A 57 4.44 11.39 11.06
N LEU A 58 3.17 11.06 10.84
CA LEU A 58 2.38 10.19 11.72
C LEU A 58 2.91 8.75 11.69
N LEU A 59 3.20 8.20 10.52
CA LEU A 59 3.76 6.85 10.36
C LEU A 59 5.09 6.70 11.11
N THR A 60 5.97 7.71 11.03
CA THR A 60 7.25 7.72 11.75
C THR A 60 7.09 7.88 13.26
N SER A 61 6.09 8.66 13.69
CA SER A 61 5.85 8.90 15.12
C SER A 61 5.09 7.75 15.80
N CYS A 62 4.36 6.96 15.02
CA CYS A 62 3.42 5.94 15.49
C CYS A 62 3.64 4.59 14.76
N PRO A 63 4.81 3.95 14.88
CA PRO A 63 5.11 2.74 14.12
C PRO A 63 4.14 1.59 14.40
N ASP A 64 3.71 1.42 15.65
CA ASP A 64 2.75 0.37 16.05
C ASP A 64 1.37 0.51 15.39
N ASN A 65 0.99 1.73 15.00
CA ASN A 65 -0.30 2.03 14.37
C ASN A 65 -0.16 2.41 12.89
N ALA A 66 1.02 2.19 12.28
CA ALA A 66 1.33 2.64 10.92
C ALA A 66 0.28 2.15 9.90
N LEU A 67 -0.10 0.88 9.97
CA LEU A 67 -1.10 0.31 9.07
C LEU A 67 -2.48 0.93 9.25
N GLN A 68 -2.90 1.19 10.49
CA GLN A 68 -4.18 1.82 10.79
C GLN A 68 -4.21 3.29 10.34
N ILE A 69 -3.09 4.00 10.49
CA ILE A 69 -2.95 5.37 10.00
C ILE A 69 -3.02 5.39 8.48
N ALA A 70 -2.32 4.49 7.78
CA ALA A 70 -2.35 4.39 6.33
C ALA A 70 -3.75 4.06 5.78
N SER A 71 -4.45 3.10 6.40
CA SER A 71 -5.81 2.75 5.98
C SER A 71 -6.81 3.89 6.24
N LEU A 72 -6.69 4.56 7.39
CA LEU A 72 -7.50 5.74 7.69
C LEU A 72 -7.22 6.87 6.71
N ALA A 73 -5.96 7.17 6.44
CA ALA A 73 -5.57 8.19 5.47
C ALA A 73 -6.11 7.88 4.06
N THR A 74 -6.04 6.62 3.67
CA THR A 74 -6.58 6.13 2.40
C THR A 74 -8.09 6.26 2.33
N SER A 75 -8.80 6.08 3.46
CA SER A 75 -10.25 6.31 3.51
C SER A 75 -10.65 7.78 3.30
N ILE A 76 -9.77 8.71 3.68
CA ILE A 76 -10.00 10.16 3.51
C ILE A 76 -9.65 10.58 2.08
N ASN A 77 -8.50 10.13 1.56
CA ASN A 77 -7.99 10.49 0.24
C ASN A 77 -7.60 9.23 -0.55
N PRO A 78 -8.59 8.53 -1.14
CA PRO A 78 -8.35 7.27 -1.86
C PRO A 78 -7.48 7.46 -3.11
N GLN A 79 -7.43 8.67 -3.66
CA GLN A 79 -6.57 9.02 -4.81
C GLN A 79 -5.08 9.01 -4.47
N LEU A 80 -4.72 9.05 -3.19
CA LEU A 80 -3.33 9.06 -2.70
C LEU A 80 -2.92 7.72 -2.09
N THR A 81 -3.68 6.65 -2.34
CA THR A 81 -3.41 5.30 -1.79
C THR A 81 -1.96 4.90 -2.01
N ARG A 82 -1.47 5.03 -3.25
CA ARG A 82 -0.09 4.63 -3.59
C ARG A 82 0.92 5.42 -2.76
N GLU A 83 0.85 6.74 -2.72
CA GLU A 83 1.78 7.61 -1.98
C GLU A 83 1.75 7.34 -0.47
N ILE A 84 0.56 7.12 0.09
CA ILE A 84 0.37 6.79 1.51
C ILE A 84 1.07 5.46 1.84
N TYR A 85 0.84 4.43 1.04
CA TYR A 85 1.43 3.11 1.29
C TYR A 85 2.90 3.05 0.92
N THR A 86 3.38 3.84 -0.06
CA THR A 86 4.81 4.06 -0.30
C THR A 86 5.48 4.60 0.95
N ALA A 87 4.91 5.62 1.61
CA ALA A 87 5.46 6.17 2.84
C ALA A 87 5.47 5.14 4.00
N LEU A 88 4.52 4.21 4.03
CA LEU A 88 4.49 3.10 4.98
C LEU A 88 5.59 2.07 4.68
N PHE A 89 5.72 1.63 3.42
CA PHE A 89 6.67 0.59 3.05
C PHE A 89 8.13 1.06 3.12
N GLN A 90 8.41 2.35 2.90
CA GLN A 90 9.74 2.93 3.14
C GLN A 90 10.23 2.81 4.59
N GLN A 91 9.29 2.65 5.53
CA GLN A 91 9.58 2.50 6.96
C GLN A 91 9.48 1.04 7.41
N THR A 92 9.06 0.15 6.52
CA THR A 92 8.87 -1.27 6.82
C THR A 92 10.18 -2.02 6.54
N PRO A 93 10.72 -2.78 7.50
CA PRO A 93 11.90 -3.61 7.24
C PRO A 93 11.59 -4.72 6.24
N ASN A 94 12.55 -5.06 5.37
CA ASN A 94 12.40 -6.05 4.30
C ASN A 94 11.83 -7.40 4.80
N GLU A 95 12.23 -7.82 6.00
CA GLU A 95 11.79 -9.07 6.66
C GLU A 95 10.27 -9.11 6.91
N GLN A 96 9.64 -7.94 7.08
CA GLN A 96 8.22 -7.78 7.36
C GLN A 96 7.43 -7.36 6.12
N LEU A 97 8.10 -6.94 5.04
CA LEU A 97 7.46 -6.31 3.88
C LEU A 97 6.39 -7.20 3.23
N VAL A 98 6.66 -8.50 3.08
CA VAL A 98 5.70 -9.46 2.51
C VAL A 98 4.43 -9.54 3.36
N GLN A 99 4.58 -9.79 4.67
CA GLN A 99 3.45 -9.88 5.60
C GLN A 99 2.70 -8.55 5.70
N GLN A 100 3.43 -7.45 5.79
CA GLN A 100 2.88 -6.10 5.86
C GLN A 100 2.07 -5.78 4.60
N THR A 101 2.52 -6.23 3.42
CA THR A 101 1.79 -6.04 2.15
C THR A 101 0.46 -6.77 2.17
N VAL A 102 0.44 -8.03 2.61
CA VAL A 102 -0.80 -8.82 2.72
C VAL A 102 -1.81 -8.12 3.65
N GLU A 103 -1.37 -7.65 4.82
CA GLU A 103 -2.23 -6.92 5.76
C GLU A 103 -2.67 -5.55 5.21
N ALA A 104 -1.80 -4.85 4.48
CA ALA A 104 -2.11 -3.61 3.78
C ALA A 104 -3.20 -3.80 2.73
N VAL A 105 -3.07 -4.81 1.87
CA VAL A 105 -4.05 -5.14 0.84
C VAL A 105 -5.41 -5.53 1.45
N LYS A 106 -5.41 -6.25 2.60
CA LYS A 106 -6.63 -6.56 3.35
C LYS A 106 -7.33 -5.32 3.90
N SER A 107 -6.54 -4.32 4.31
CA SER A 107 -7.03 -3.12 5.00
C SER A 107 -7.72 -2.09 4.10
N VAL A 108 -7.63 -2.26 2.77
CA VAL A 108 -8.15 -1.32 1.77
C VAL A 108 -9.29 -1.93 0.93
N ALA A 109 -10.02 -1.06 0.23
CA ALA A 109 -11.06 -1.46 -0.73
C ALA A 109 -10.44 -2.17 -1.94
N LEU A 110 -11.22 -3.02 -2.63
CA LEU A 110 -10.75 -3.81 -3.77
C LEU A 110 -10.08 -2.94 -4.86
N GLU A 111 -10.65 -1.78 -5.14
CA GLU A 111 -10.18 -0.81 -6.15
C GLU A 111 -8.78 -0.25 -5.84
N GLN A 112 -8.37 -0.28 -4.57
CA GLN A 112 -7.10 0.28 -4.07
C GLN A 112 -6.00 -0.78 -3.92
N ARG A 113 -6.36 -2.07 -3.98
CA ARG A 113 -5.41 -3.17 -3.72
C ARG A 113 -4.24 -3.17 -4.69
N ALA A 114 -4.49 -2.83 -5.96
CA ALA A 114 -3.44 -2.71 -6.96
C ALA A 114 -2.42 -1.61 -6.61
N ASP A 115 -2.88 -0.44 -6.17
CA ASP A 115 -2.00 0.66 -5.75
C ASP A 115 -1.14 0.28 -4.54
N VAL A 116 -1.69 -0.50 -3.60
CA VAL A 116 -0.96 -1.00 -2.44
C VAL A 116 0.12 -2.01 -2.86
N VAL A 117 -0.21 -2.97 -3.73
CA VAL A 117 0.76 -3.95 -4.26
C VAL A 117 1.87 -3.23 -5.04
N GLN A 118 1.49 -2.28 -5.90
CA GLN A 118 2.43 -1.47 -6.65
C GLN A 118 3.40 -0.71 -5.71
N ALA A 119 2.86 -0.05 -4.68
CA ALA A 119 3.67 0.65 -3.68
C ALA A 119 4.61 -0.29 -2.91
N ALA A 120 4.15 -1.50 -2.57
CA ALA A 120 4.98 -2.48 -1.89
C ALA A 120 6.18 -2.91 -2.75
N ILE A 121 5.93 -3.24 -4.01
CA ILE A 121 6.94 -3.71 -4.96
C ILE A 121 7.96 -2.61 -5.27
N GLU A 122 7.52 -1.37 -5.43
CA GLU A 122 8.39 -0.21 -5.66
C GLU A 122 9.40 0.00 -4.52
N ASN A 123 9.04 -0.38 -3.29
CA ASN A 123 9.89 -0.24 -2.10
C ASN A 123 10.57 -1.55 -1.69
N ALA A 124 10.28 -2.66 -2.39
CA ALA A 124 10.88 -3.95 -2.11
C ALA A 124 12.15 -4.18 -2.94
N PRO A 125 13.14 -4.91 -2.41
CA PRO A 125 14.19 -5.48 -3.24
C PRO A 125 13.58 -6.47 -4.25
N GLN A 126 14.18 -6.56 -5.44
CA GLN A 126 13.66 -7.39 -6.55
C GLN A 126 13.44 -8.87 -6.17
N GLU A 127 14.27 -9.40 -5.26
CA GLU A 127 14.15 -10.78 -4.75
C GLU A 127 12.87 -11.04 -3.95
N LEU A 128 12.26 -10.00 -3.36
CA LEU A 128 11.00 -10.12 -2.61
C LEU A 128 9.76 -9.90 -3.47
N ALA A 129 9.92 -9.41 -4.72
CA ALA A 129 8.79 -9.08 -5.57
C ALA A 129 7.90 -10.31 -5.85
N GLN A 130 8.50 -11.46 -6.18
CA GLN A 130 7.76 -12.71 -6.36
C GLN A 130 7.09 -13.18 -5.06
N ALA A 131 7.78 -13.07 -3.92
CA ALA A 131 7.22 -13.48 -2.62
C ALA A 131 6.00 -12.63 -2.22
N ILE A 132 6.00 -11.33 -2.58
CA ILE A 132 4.84 -10.44 -2.38
C ILE A 132 3.68 -10.89 -3.28
N VAL A 133 3.94 -11.12 -4.57
CA VAL A 133 2.94 -11.59 -5.53
C VAL A 133 2.30 -12.90 -5.07
N ASP A 134 3.11 -13.87 -4.68
CA ASP A 134 2.66 -15.18 -4.19
C ASP A 134 1.82 -15.03 -2.91
N ALA A 135 2.28 -14.26 -1.94
CA ALA A 135 1.58 -14.10 -0.66
C ALA A 135 0.22 -13.41 -0.80
N VAL A 136 0.12 -12.40 -1.68
CA VAL A 136 -1.15 -11.69 -1.93
C VAL A 136 -2.14 -12.60 -2.68
N ALA A 137 -1.65 -13.41 -3.61
CA ALA A 137 -2.45 -14.38 -4.35
C ALA A 137 -2.92 -15.53 -3.46
N GLU A 138 -2.03 -16.08 -2.62
CA GLU A 138 -2.37 -17.14 -1.65
C GLU A 138 -3.43 -16.68 -0.64
N ALA A 139 -3.35 -15.41 -0.22
CA ALA A 139 -4.35 -14.81 0.66
C ALA A 139 -5.72 -14.57 -0.04
N GLY A 140 -5.82 -14.80 -1.37
CA GLY A 140 -7.05 -14.64 -2.14
C GLY A 140 -7.56 -13.20 -2.19
N LEU A 141 -6.66 -12.23 -2.05
CA LEU A 141 -7.03 -10.82 -1.90
C LEU A 141 -7.24 -10.11 -3.24
N MET A 142 -6.71 -10.65 -4.33
CA MET A 142 -6.73 -9.98 -5.62
C MET A 142 -6.55 -11.03 -6.72
N ASP A 143 -7.02 -10.76 -7.93
CA ASP A 143 -6.83 -11.69 -9.05
C ASP A 143 -5.33 -11.84 -9.35
N PRO A 144 -4.80 -13.06 -9.53
CA PRO A 144 -3.40 -13.29 -9.88
C PRO A 144 -2.90 -12.42 -11.04
N THR A 145 -3.73 -12.21 -12.05
CA THR A 145 -3.39 -11.37 -13.22
C THR A 145 -3.21 -9.91 -12.81
N ASP A 146 -4.14 -9.38 -12.02
CA ASP A 146 -4.08 -8.00 -11.55
C ASP A 146 -2.88 -7.79 -10.62
N ILE A 147 -2.53 -8.80 -9.79
CA ILE A 147 -1.35 -8.74 -8.92
C ILE A 147 -0.08 -8.63 -9.75
N ILE A 148 0.04 -9.44 -10.81
CA ILE A 148 1.20 -9.39 -11.72
C ILE A 148 1.27 -8.04 -12.43
N ILE A 149 0.14 -7.50 -12.91
CA ILE A 149 0.09 -6.17 -13.53
C ILE A 149 0.56 -5.09 -12.54
N ALA A 150 0.06 -5.12 -11.30
CA ALA A 150 0.46 -4.18 -10.26
C ALA A 150 1.95 -4.33 -9.89
N ALA A 151 2.47 -5.56 -9.85
CA ALA A 151 3.89 -5.82 -9.59
C ALA A 151 4.79 -5.27 -10.69
N ILE A 152 4.45 -5.50 -11.96
CA ILE A 152 5.18 -4.94 -13.09
C ILE A 152 5.10 -3.40 -13.08
N ALA A 153 3.93 -2.84 -12.79
CA ALA A 153 3.77 -1.39 -12.64
C ALA A 153 4.59 -0.82 -11.46
N GLY A 154 4.81 -1.63 -10.42
CA GLY A 154 5.69 -1.33 -9.28
C GLY A 154 7.18 -1.49 -9.59
N GLY A 155 7.53 -1.95 -10.79
CA GLY A 155 8.92 -2.13 -11.22
C GLY A 155 9.51 -3.51 -10.94
N ALA A 156 8.69 -4.53 -10.67
CA ALA A 156 9.17 -5.90 -10.68
C ALA A 156 9.62 -6.32 -12.08
N ASP A 157 10.73 -7.04 -12.17
CA ASP A 157 11.21 -7.61 -13.43
C ASP A 157 10.23 -8.67 -13.98
N PRO A 158 9.66 -8.47 -15.19
CA PRO A 158 8.72 -9.42 -15.79
C PRO A 158 9.32 -10.81 -16.07
N GLY A 159 10.63 -10.92 -16.19
CA GLY A 159 11.32 -12.21 -16.37
C GLY A 159 11.44 -13.01 -15.08
N SER A 160 11.31 -12.33 -13.94
CA SER A 160 11.45 -12.90 -12.60
C SER A 160 10.10 -13.12 -11.90
N ILE A 161 9.04 -12.43 -12.35
CA ILE A 161 7.67 -12.65 -11.86
C ILE A 161 6.98 -13.73 -12.67
N THR A 162 6.44 -14.74 -11.98
CA THR A 162 5.67 -15.83 -12.57
C THR A 162 4.28 -15.90 -11.98
N GLU A 163 3.37 -16.62 -12.64
CA GLU A 163 2.05 -16.88 -12.08
C GLU A 163 2.17 -17.48 -10.67
N PRO A 164 1.38 -16.99 -9.69
CA PRO A 164 1.43 -17.49 -8.34
C PRO A 164 1.26 -19.00 -8.32
N THR A 165 2.24 -19.71 -7.75
CA THR A 165 2.16 -21.16 -7.63
C THR A 165 1.21 -21.48 -6.48
N ALA A 166 -0.09 -21.53 -6.77
CA ALA A 166 -1.08 -21.96 -5.80
C ALA A 166 -0.81 -23.42 -5.39
N ALA A 167 -0.28 -23.62 -4.18
CA ALA A 167 -0.23 -24.93 -3.56
C ALA A 167 -1.66 -25.36 -3.20
N GLY A 168 -2.43 -25.85 -4.17
CA GLY A 168 -3.73 -26.49 -3.89
C GLY A 168 -4.89 -26.19 -4.82
N ILE A 169 -4.71 -26.23 -6.13
CA ILE A 169 -5.62 -27.01 -6.99
C ILE A 169 -4.74 -27.82 -7.93
N ALA A 170 -5.04 -29.10 -8.11
CA ALA A 170 -4.30 -29.96 -9.02
C ALA A 170 -4.53 -29.49 -10.46
N THR A 171 -3.74 -28.53 -10.92
CA THR A 171 -3.62 -28.22 -12.34
C THR A 171 -2.84 -29.37 -12.97
N PRO A 172 -3.41 -30.11 -13.94
CA PRO A 172 -2.63 -31.10 -14.69
C PRO A 172 -1.45 -30.40 -15.39
N PRO A 173 -0.33 -31.09 -15.63
CA PRO A 173 0.90 -30.48 -16.14
C PRO A 173 0.64 -29.73 -17.45
N PRO A 174 1.41 -28.66 -17.74
CA PRO A 174 1.22 -27.86 -18.94
C PRO A 174 1.33 -28.76 -20.17
N ILE A 175 0.30 -28.73 -21.03
CA ILE A 175 0.44 -29.24 -22.38
C ILE A 175 1.46 -28.32 -23.05
N ALA A 176 2.65 -28.86 -23.33
CA ALA A 176 3.65 -28.20 -24.13
C ALA A 176 3.01 -27.84 -25.49
N LEU A 177 2.70 -26.56 -25.68
CA LEU A 177 2.43 -26.01 -27.00
C LEU A 177 3.73 -26.13 -27.79
N THR A 178 3.82 -27.18 -28.59
CA THR A 178 4.91 -27.39 -29.53
C THR A 178 4.97 -26.16 -30.44
N PRO A 179 6.12 -25.50 -30.62
CA PRO A 179 6.24 -24.33 -31.48
C PRO A 179 5.72 -24.65 -32.88
N GLY A 180 4.70 -23.90 -33.31
CA GLY A 180 4.09 -24.05 -34.61
C GLY A 180 5.12 -23.89 -35.73
N THR A 181 5.27 -24.94 -36.55
CA THR A 181 5.77 -24.77 -37.90
C THR A 181 4.56 -24.70 -38.83
N THR A 182 4.39 -23.51 -39.40
CA THR A 182 3.39 -23.19 -40.42
C THR A 182 3.56 -24.09 -41.64
N ASN A 183 2.49 -24.79 -42.02
CA ASN A 183 1.92 -25.00 -43.36
C ASN A 183 1.51 -26.45 -43.67
N THR A 184 0.31 -26.58 -44.24
CA THR A 184 -0.17 -27.61 -45.19
C THR A 184 -1.54 -28.16 -44.82
N PHE A 185 -2.55 -27.71 -45.56
CA PHE A 185 -3.82 -28.42 -45.73
C PHE A 185 -3.55 -29.83 -46.25
N GLY A 186 -4.05 -30.86 -45.58
CA GLY A 186 -3.94 -32.24 -46.09
C GLY A 186 -4.50 -33.28 -45.13
N THR A 187 -5.70 -33.75 -45.43
CA THR A 187 -6.29 -34.99 -44.89
C THR A 187 -5.36 -36.18 -45.09
N GLY A 188 -4.97 -36.89 -44.01
CA GLY A 188 -4.11 -38.07 -44.15
C GLY A 188 -3.96 -38.89 -42.87
N ASN A 189 -4.63 -40.04 -42.85
CA ASN A 189 -4.52 -41.15 -41.89
C ASN A 189 -3.16 -41.87 -42.02
N GLY A 190 -2.48 -42.23 -40.92
CA GLY A 190 -1.27 -43.07 -41.00
C GLY A 190 -0.53 -43.37 -39.70
N ASN A 191 -0.37 -44.67 -39.43
CA ASN A 191 0.36 -45.33 -38.34
C ASN A 191 1.90 -45.13 -38.34
N GLY A 192 2.51 -45.38 -37.17
CA GLY A 192 3.92 -45.77 -36.97
C GLY A 192 4.61 -44.86 -35.95
N GLY A 193 5.09 -45.29 -34.78
CA GLY A 193 5.77 -46.54 -34.45
C GLY A 193 7.28 -46.28 -34.37
N GLY A 194 7.88 -46.32 -33.18
CA GLY A 194 9.35 -46.35 -33.04
C GLY A 194 9.91 -45.58 -31.85
N THR A 195 10.46 -46.33 -30.91
CA THR A 195 11.25 -45.95 -29.73
C THR A 195 12.56 -45.23 -30.05
N ALA A 196 12.99 -44.31 -29.17
CA ALA A 196 14.41 -44.02 -28.95
C ALA A 196 14.65 -43.52 -27.50
N SER A 197 15.32 -44.35 -26.69
CA SER A 197 15.94 -43.95 -25.43
C SER A 197 17.40 -43.61 -25.71
N PRO A 198 17.97 -42.49 -25.24
CA PRO A 198 19.41 -42.29 -25.24
C PRO A 198 20.03 -42.73 -23.91
N ASN A 199 21.30 -43.13 -24.06
CA ASN A 199 22.26 -43.64 -23.08
C ASN A 199 22.70 -42.58 -22.06
#